data_AF-A0A350JM78-F1
#
_entry.id   AF-A0A350JM78-F1
#
_cell.length_a   1.000
_cell.length_b   1.000
_cell.length_c   1.000
_cell.angle_alpha   90.00
_cell.angle_beta   90.00
_cell.angle_gamma   90.00
#
_symmetry.space_group_name_H-M   'P 1'
#
loop_
_entity.id
_entity.type
_entity.pdbx_description
1 polymer ?
#
loop_
_entity_poly.entity_id
_entity_poly.type
_entity_poly.pdbx_seq_one_letter_code
_entity_poly.pdbx_strand_id
1 'polypeptide(L)'
;MDLTEIQALIKFVSKSGVNEVELETKDIKINIKAGSKTPEAPQVVTIPANYPPQAMAAAPTPAPAPAVAPAPPAAAAPAPAAEDDKLITIKSPMIGTFYRSPNPETPSFVNVGDEVSEGKVICIIEAMKLF
;
A
#
# COMPACT_ATOMS: atom_id res chain seq x y z
N MET A 1 -8.96 26.29 -19.86
CA MET A 1 -8.96 26.82 -18.49
C MET A 1 -8.58 28.27 -18.54
N ASP A 2 -9.36 29.12 -17.91
CA ASP A 2 -9.12 30.56 -17.88
C ASP A 2 -8.41 30.99 -16.60
N LEU A 3 -7.67 32.11 -16.64
CA LEU A 3 -6.92 32.66 -15.48
C LEU A 3 -7.81 32.88 -14.25
N THR A 4 -9.08 33.21 -14.47
CA THR A 4 -10.07 33.43 -13.41
C THR A 4 -10.37 32.15 -12.63
N GLU A 5 -10.41 31.00 -13.30
CA GLU A 5 -10.68 29.69 -12.69
C GLU A 5 -9.50 29.23 -11.83
N ILE A 6 -8.28 29.43 -12.32
CA ILE A 6 -7.04 29.13 -11.58
C ILE A 6 -6.98 29.97 -10.30
N GLN A 7 -7.35 31.25 -10.37
CA GLN A 7 -7.37 32.14 -9.19
C GLN A 7 -8.44 31.72 -8.18
N ALA A 8 -9.60 31.26 -8.64
CA ALA A 8 -10.64 30.70 -7.76
C ALA A 8 -10.14 29.41 -7.07
N LEU A 9 -9.43 28.56 -7.80
CA LEU A 9 -8.85 27.33 -7.27
C LEU A 9 -7.79 27.61 -6.19
N ILE A 10 -6.87 28.55 -6.44
CA ILE A 10 -5.85 28.97 -5.45
C ILE A 10 -6.50 29.54 -4.17
N LYS A 11 -7.54 30.37 -4.33
CA LYS A 11 -8.31 30.90 -3.19
C LYS A 11 -9.05 29.81 -2.43
N PHE A 12 -9.61 28.83 -3.14
CA PHE A 12 -10.26 27.68 -2.53
C PHE A 12 -9.25 26.87 -1.70
N VAL A 13 -8.10 26.51 -2.27
CA VAL A 13 -7.03 25.75 -1.60
C VAL A 13 -6.54 26.48 -0.35
N SER A 14 -6.36 27.81 -0.44
CA SER A 14 -5.93 28.64 0.70
C SER A 14 -6.96 28.68 1.83
N LYS A 15 -8.26 28.54 1.52
CA LYS A 15 -9.36 28.58 2.49
C LYS A 15 -9.73 27.20 3.03
N SER A 16 -9.53 26.15 2.25
CA SER A 16 -9.86 24.77 2.61
C SER A 16 -8.77 24.10 3.46
N GLY A 17 -7.58 24.70 3.58
CA GLY A 17 -6.48 24.14 4.38
C GLY A 17 -5.86 22.89 3.76
N VAL A 18 -6.01 22.71 2.44
CA VAL A 18 -5.49 21.55 1.71
C VAL A 18 -4.01 21.78 1.41
N ASN A 19 -3.17 20.80 1.74
CA ASN A 19 -1.72 20.88 1.57
C ASN A 19 -1.28 20.70 0.11
N GLU A 20 -2.00 19.89 -0.67
CA GLU A 20 -1.67 19.60 -2.07
C GLU A 20 -2.94 19.35 -2.89
N VAL A 21 -3.03 19.97 -4.07
CA VAL A 21 -4.07 19.72 -5.08
C VAL A 21 -3.43 19.45 -6.42
N GLU A 22 -3.75 18.30 -7.00
CA GLU A 22 -3.36 17.91 -8.35
C GLU A 22 -4.61 17.83 -9.24
N LEU A 23 -4.57 18.52 -10.38
CA LEU A 23 -5.63 18.50 -11.38
C LEU A 23 -5.04 18.18 -12.74
N GLU A 24 -5.48 17.08 -13.33
CA GLU A 24 -5.06 16.64 -14.66
C GLU A 24 -6.26 16.67 -15.61
N THR A 25 -6.16 17.51 -16.64
CA THR A 25 -7.07 17.58 -17.79
C THR A 25 -6.30 17.14 -19.02
N LYS A 26 -7.01 16.72 -20.08
CA LYS A 26 -6.42 16.20 -21.34
C LYS A 26 -5.26 17.03 -21.91
N ASP A 27 -5.24 18.34 -21.64
CA ASP A 27 -4.24 19.26 -22.15
C ASP A 27 -3.38 19.94 -21.06
N ILE A 28 -3.73 19.82 -19.76
CA ILE A 28 -3.14 20.63 -18.69
C ILE A 28 -3.03 19.83 -17.39
N LYS A 29 -1.84 19.83 -16.78
CA LYS A 29 -1.56 19.30 -15.43
C LYS A 29 -1.21 20.45 -14.49
N ILE A 30 -1.97 20.62 -13.40
CA ILE A 30 -1.78 21.69 -12.39
C ILE A 30 -1.52 21.05 -11.03
N ASN A 31 -0.39 21.38 -10.41
CA ASN A 31 -0.06 20.99 -9.04
C ASN A 31 0.04 22.25 -8.16
N ILE A 32 -0.76 22.32 -7.11
CA ILE A 32 -0.81 23.44 -6.16
C ILE A 32 -0.44 22.91 -4.78
N LYS A 33 0.71 23.35 -4.25
CA LYS A 33 1.16 23.03 -2.88
C LYS A 33 0.99 24.24 -1.97
N ALA A 34 0.24 24.08 -0.89
CA ALA A 34 0.21 25.09 0.17
C ALA A 34 1.53 24.99 0.95
N GLY A 35 2.34 26.04 0.87
CA GLY A 35 3.68 26.07 1.46
C GLY A 35 3.64 25.93 2.98
N SER A 36 3.79 24.71 3.47
CA SER A 36 4.14 24.45 4.86
C SER A 36 5.63 24.72 5.02
N LYS A 37 5.97 25.82 5.67
CA LYS A 37 7.34 26.04 6.17
C LYS A 37 7.61 25.00 7.26
N THR A 38 8.16 23.85 6.88
CA THR A 38 8.79 22.94 7.83
C THR A 38 10.27 22.89 7.50
N PRO A 39 11.14 23.36 8.41
CA PRO A 39 12.59 23.34 8.20
C PRO A 39 13.09 21.90 8.18
N GLU A 40 14.01 21.65 7.24
CA GLU A 40 14.80 20.42 7.15
C GLU A 40 15.44 20.12 8.51
N ALA A 41 15.07 18.99 9.11
CA ALA A 41 15.74 18.48 10.29
C ALA A 41 16.89 17.54 9.86
N PRO A 42 18.13 17.77 10.34
CA PRO A 42 19.30 17.02 9.94
C PRO A 42 19.27 15.58 10.48
N GLN A 43 19.66 14.65 9.62
CA GLN A 43 19.76 13.22 9.92
C GLN A 43 20.96 12.99 10.84
N VAL A 44 20.71 12.63 12.10
CA VAL A 44 21.75 12.26 13.05
C VAL A 44 22.20 10.82 12.75
N VAL A 45 23.44 10.68 12.30
CA VAL A 45 24.14 9.40 12.17
C VAL A 45 24.60 8.95 13.55
N THR A 46 24.05 7.86 14.08
CA THR A 46 24.57 7.20 15.28
C THR A 46 25.25 5.89 14.92
N ILE A 47 26.56 5.83 15.17
CA ILE A 47 27.40 4.64 15.04
C ILE A 47 27.50 4.01 16.44
N PRO A 48 27.03 2.77 16.68
CA PRO A 48 27.32 2.09 17.94
C PRO A 48 28.70 1.43 17.90
N ALA A 49 29.56 1.85 18.82
CA ALA A 49 30.82 1.22 19.17
C ALA A 49 30.56 -0.07 19.96
N ASN A 50 31.09 -1.20 19.50
CA ASN A 50 30.92 -2.50 20.16
C ASN A 50 32.22 -2.91 20.87
N TYR A 51 32.22 -2.87 22.20
CA TYR A 51 33.26 -3.44 23.05
C TYR A 51 33.23 -4.98 23.00
N PRO A 52 34.38 -5.68 23.06
CA PRO A 52 34.41 -7.14 23.21
C PRO A 52 34.24 -7.54 24.69
N PRO A 53 33.25 -8.37 25.06
CA PRO A 53 33.21 -9.00 26.37
C PRO A 53 34.19 -10.19 26.47
N GLN A 54 34.83 -10.27 27.64
CA GLN A 54 35.82 -11.27 28.03
C GLN A 54 35.22 -12.69 28.11
N ALA A 55 36.00 -13.67 27.67
CA ALA A 55 35.67 -15.08 27.64
C ALA A 55 35.64 -15.71 29.05
N MET A 56 34.51 -16.33 29.41
CA MET A 56 34.48 -17.40 30.41
C MET A 56 34.41 -18.74 29.70
N ALA A 57 35.33 -19.63 30.08
CA ALA A 57 35.37 -21.01 29.61
C ALA A 57 34.22 -21.83 30.20
N ALA A 58 33.50 -22.56 29.35
CA ALA A 58 32.55 -23.59 29.74
C ALA A 58 32.66 -24.81 28.80
N ALA A 59 32.43 -25.99 29.38
CA ALA A 59 32.69 -27.35 28.89
C ALA A 59 31.97 -27.73 27.58
N PRO A 60 32.44 -28.77 26.85
CA PRO A 60 31.89 -29.13 25.54
C PRO A 60 30.55 -29.84 25.66
N THR A 61 29.51 -29.28 25.07
CA THR A 61 28.23 -29.93 24.78
C THR A 61 28.17 -30.41 23.33
N PRO A 62 27.40 -31.48 23.01
CA PRO A 62 27.36 -32.09 21.68
C PRO A 62 26.75 -31.16 20.63
N ALA A 63 27.29 -31.23 19.41
CA ALA A 63 26.88 -30.42 18.26
C ALA A 63 25.41 -30.68 17.83
N PRO A 64 24.61 -29.63 17.55
CA PRO A 64 23.33 -29.80 16.89
C PRO A 64 23.52 -29.98 15.38
N ALA A 65 22.68 -30.83 14.79
CA ALA A 65 22.63 -31.08 13.34
C ALA A 65 22.14 -29.82 12.57
N PRO A 66 22.49 -29.67 11.27
CA PRO A 66 22.12 -28.50 10.49
C PRO A 66 20.59 -28.40 10.32
N ALA A 67 20.03 -27.27 10.69
CA ALA A 67 18.65 -26.91 10.36
C ALA A 67 18.52 -26.69 8.85
N VAL A 68 17.55 -27.38 8.24
CA VAL A 68 17.16 -27.20 6.84
C VAL A 68 16.52 -25.83 6.68
N ALA A 69 17.07 -25.01 5.79
CA ALA A 69 16.49 -23.71 5.42
C ALA A 69 15.11 -23.91 4.78
N PRO A 70 14.10 -23.08 5.09
CA PRO A 70 12.81 -23.16 4.43
C PRO A 70 12.95 -22.77 2.96
N ALA A 71 12.43 -23.64 2.09
CA ALA A 71 12.36 -23.38 0.66
C ALA A 71 11.48 -22.13 0.37
N PRO A 72 11.80 -21.34 -0.66
CA PRO A 72 10.95 -20.22 -1.06
C PRO A 72 9.57 -20.73 -1.52
N PRO A 73 8.49 -19.96 -1.31
CA PRO A 73 7.16 -20.37 -1.74
C PRO A 73 7.13 -20.55 -3.25
N ALA A 74 6.63 -21.69 -3.71
CA ALA A 74 6.38 -21.92 -5.13
C ALA A 74 5.33 -20.91 -5.62
N ALA A 75 5.66 -20.18 -6.69
CA ALA A 75 4.68 -19.36 -7.40
C ALA A 75 3.59 -20.29 -7.95
N ALA A 76 2.36 -20.10 -7.48
CA ALA A 76 1.20 -20.84 -7.99
C ALA A 76 1.01 -20.49 -9.48
N ALA A 77 1.01 -21.52 -10.33
CA ALA A 77 0.63 -21.38 -11.73
C ALA A 77 -0.83 -20.87 -11.81
N PRO A 78 -1.15 -19.94 -12.73
CA PRO A 78 -2.52 -19.49 -12.90
C PRO A 78 -3.40 -20.68 -13.29
N ALA A 79 -4.49 -20.87 -12.54
CA ALA A 79 -5.52 -21.84 -12.88
C ALA A 79 -6.12 -21.51 -14.25
N PRO A 80 -6.49 -22.52 -15.06
CA PRO A 80 -7.08 -22.28 -16.37
C PRO A 80 -8.38 -21.47 -16.20
N ALA A 81 -8.47 -20.34 -16.89
CA ALA A 81 -9.68 -19.55 -16.95
C ALA A 81 -10.75 -20.40 -17.64
N ALA A 82 -11.78 -20.80 -16.89
CA ALA A 82 -13.02 -21.27 -17.49
C ALA A 82 -13.63 -20.06 -18.22
N GLU A 83 -13.59 -20.09 -19.55
CA GLU A 83 -14.34 -19.14 -20.38
C GLU A 83 -15.82 -19.49 -20.28
N ASP A 84 -16.46 -19.02 -19.22
CA ASP A 84 -17.92 -18.95 -19.12
C ASP A 84 -18.35 -17.57 -19.58
N ASP A 85 -18.73 -17.44 -20.86
CA ASP A 85 -19.28 -16.23 -21.49
C ASP A 85 -20.54 -15.66 -20.77
N LYS A 86 -21.05 -16.37 -19.76
CA LYS A 86 -22.23 -16.02 -18.97
C LYS A 86 -21.90 -15.33 -17.64
N LEU A 87 -20.63 -15.19 -17.29
CA LEU A 87 -20.21 -14.59 -16.01
C LEU A 87 -19.69 -13.16 -16.21
N ILE A 88 -20.07 -12.28 -15.29
CA ILE A 88 -19.52 -10.92 -15.23
C ILE A 88 -18.22 -10.96 -14.43
N THR A 89 -17.10 -10.73 -15.11
CA THR A 89 -15.79 -10.66 -14.46
C THR A 89 -15.48 -9.24 -14.00
N ILE A 90 -15.31 -9.05 -12.69
CA ILE A 90 -14.88 -7.77 -12.11
C ILE A 90 -13.35 -7.76 -12.08
N LYS A 91 -12.73 -6.98 -12.97
CA LYS A 91 -11.27 -6.85 -13.06
C LYS A 91 -10.77 -5.79 -12.10
N SER A 92 -9.57 -6.00 -11.53
CA SER A 92 -8.90 -4.97 -10.73
C SER A 92 -8.50 -3.78 -11.63
N PRO A 93 -8.77 -2.53 -11.22
CA PRO A 93 -8.37 -1.35 -11.98
C PRO A 93 -6.88 -1.00 -11.82
N MET A 94 -6.22 -1.54 -10.78
CA MET A 94 -4.82 -1.27 -10.45
C MET A 94 -4.10 -2.50 -9.93
N ILE A 95 -2.76 -2.45 -9.93
CA ILE A 95 -1.90 -3.48 -9.34
C ILE A 95 -1.86 -3.24 -7.83
N GLY A 96 -2.13 -4.28 -7.05
CA GLY A 96 -2.14 -4.19 -5.59
C GLY A 96 -2.41 -5.53 -4.91
N THR A 97 -2.57 -5.49 -3.60
CA THR A 97 -2.89 -6.64 -2.75
C THR A 97 -4.40 -6.72 -2.53
N PHE A 98 -4.99 -7.88 -2.84
CA PHE A 98 -6.43 -8.10 -2.69
C PHE A 98 -6.79 -8.50 -1.25
N TYR A 99 -7.79 -7.82 -0.68
CA TYR A 99 -8.37 -8.13 0.63
C TYR A 99 -9.88 -8.36 0.53
N ARG A 100 -10.34 -9.44 1.17
CA ARG A 100 -11.77 -9.78 1.24
C ARG A 100 -12.52 -9.12 2.40
N SER A 101 -11.79 -8.59 3.39
CA SER A 101 -12.33 -7.95 4.59
C SER A 101 -11.63 -6.60 4.82
N PRO A 102 -12.26 -5.64 5.52
CA PRO A 102 -11.62 -4.37 5.85
C PRO A 102 -10.49 -4.50 6.87
N ASN A 103 -10.50 -5.53 7.72
CA ASN A 103 -9.41 -5.89 8.63
C ASN A 103 -9.50 -7.39 8.99
N PRO A 104 -8.48 -7.97 9.67
CA PRO A 104 -8.46 -9.41 9.97
C PRO A 104 -9.57 -9.91 10.90
N GLU A 105 -10.17 -9.02 11.69
CA GLU A 105 -11.17 -9.37 12.70
C GLU A 105 -12.61 -9.27 12.16
N THR A 106 -12.78 -8.65 10.98
CA THR A 106 -14.09 -8.41 10.38
C THR A 106 -14.43 -9.43 9.29
N PRO A 107 -15.73 -9.77 9.12
CA PRO A 107 -16.17 -10.64 8.06
C PRO A 107 -15.82 -10.11 6.67
N SER A 108 -15.77 -11.01 5.69
CA SER A 108 -15.59 -10.62 4.30
C SER A 108 -16.77 -9.80 3.78
N PHE A 109 -16.48 -8.87 2.86
CA PHE A 109 -17.49 -8.02 2.22
C PHE A 109 -18.59 -8.84 1.53
N VAL A 110 -18.21 -9.96 0.90
CA VAL A 110 -19.11 -10.89 0.22
C VAL A 110 -18.64 -12.34 0.33
N ASN A 111 -19.61 -13.24 0.34
CA ASN A 111 -19.47 -14.69 0.30
C ASN A 111 -20.15 -15.28 -0.94
N VAL A 112 -19.84 -16.54 -1.24
CA VAL A 112 -20.47 -17.25 -2.36
C VAL A 112 -21.96 -17.42 -2.07
N GLY A 113 -22.80 -16.99 -3.02
CA GLY A 113 -24.25 -16.99 -2.88
C GLY A 113 -24.84 -15.63 -2.47
N ASP A 114 -24.02 -14.66 -2.07
CA ASP A 114 -24.51 -13.32 -1.76
C ASP A 114 -24.91 -12.57 -3.04
N GLU A 115 -26.00 -11.80 -2.95
CA GLU A 115 -26.41 -10.89 -4.02
C GLU A 115 -25.52 -9.64 -4.05
N VAL A 116 -25.09 -9.25 -5.25
CA VAL A 116 -24.21 -8.10 -5.50
C VAL A 116 -24.91 -7.13 -6.45
N SER A 117 -24.99 -5.86 -6.04
CA SER A 117 -25.58 -4.77 -6.81
C SER A 117 -24.57 -3.66 -7.05
N GLU A 118 -24.89 -2.75 -7.98
CA GLU A 118 -24.08 -1.56 -8.22
C GLU A 118 -23.87 -0.75 -6.93
N GLY A 119 -22.65 -0.25 -6.74
CA GLY A 119 -22.25 0.51 -5.54
C GLY A 119 -21.90 -0.34 -4.31
N LYS A 120 -22.12 -1.67 -4.33
CA LYS A 120 -21.72 -2.55 -3.21
C LYS A 120 -20.20 -2.75 -3.21
N VAL A 121 -19.57 -2.54 -2.06
CA VAL A 121 -18.15 -2.86 -1.85
C VAL A 121 -17.98 -4.36 -1.71
N ILE A 122 -17.10 -4.97 -2.51
CA ILE A 122 -16.89 -6.43 -2.55
C ILE A 122 -15.47 -6.86 -2.14
N CYS A 123 -14.49 -5.95 -2.20
CA CYS A 123 -13.10 -6.17 -1.83
C CYS A 123 -12.37 -4.84 -1.67
N ILE A 124 -11.16 -4.90 -1.13
CA ILE A 124 -10.19 -3.80 -1.12
C ILE A 124 -8.98 -4.22 -1.94
N ILE A 125 -8.39 -3.27 -2.68
CA ILE A 125 -7.11 -3.45 -3.37
C ILE A 125 -6.13 -2.46 -2.76
N GLU A 126 -5.15 -2.94 -2.00
CA GLU A 126 -4.10 -2.07 -1.46
C GLU A 126 -3.01 -1.85 -2.49
N ALA A 127 -2.77 -0.60 -2.87
CA ALA A 127 -1.66 -0.22 -3.73
C ALA A 127 -0.79 0.82 -3.04
N MET A 128 0.44 0.45 -2.68
CA MET A 128 1.42 1.37 -2.06
C MET A 128 0.88 2.12 -0.82
N LYS A 129 0.17 1.42 0.07
CA LYS A 129 -0.50 1.94 1.29
C LYS A 129 -1.73 2.84 1.05
N LEU A 130 -2.25 2.93 -0.17
CA LEU A 130 -3.61 3.40 -0.42
C LEU A 130 -4.57 2.21 -0.42
N PHE A 131 -5.74 2.40 0.19
CA PHE A 131 -6.82 1.40 0.30
C PHE A 131 -8.04 1.83 -0.50
#